data_AF-A0A976HMV3-F1
#
_entry.id   AF-A0A976HMV3-F1
#
_cell.length_a   1.000
_cell.length_b   1.000
_cell.length_c   1.000
_cell.angle_alpha   90.00
_cell.angle_beta   90.00
_cell.angle_gamma   90.00
#
_symmetry.space_group_name_H-M   'P 1'
#
loop_
_entity.id
_entity.type
_entity.pdbx_description
1 polymer ?
#
loop_
_entity_poly.entity_id
_entity_poly.type
_entity_poly.pdbx_seq_one_letter_code
_entity_poly.pdbx_strand_id
1 'polypeptide(L)'
;TRLSPTDAAAVAAHYGSISIVTFVTATSVLAGRGIDSEGYMVAVAAAMEAPAIISALYLASRSGGRAEKMDADLWREILLNGSIVLLVGSFLIGLVTGQPGMARIEAFIVAPFQGVLCLFLLDMGLVAGRGMRGAKGVMTPGVLAFGLVMPVVGAAFGLAAGMALGLSTGGVALMMVLAGSASYIAVPAAMRVALPDANPSVYLTLSLGVTFPFNLVIGIPAWVAVAQAVGG
;
A
#
# COMPACT_ATOMS: atom_id res chain seq x y z
N THR A 1 17.05 -6.03 11.84
CA THR A 1 16.71 -7.16 10.95
C THR A 1 18.01 -7.60 10.28
N ARG A 2 18.47 -8.86 10.37
CA ARG A 2 19.74 -9.28 9.72
C ARG A 2 19.57 -9.48 8.20
N LEU A 3 18.83 -8.59 7.54
CA LEU A 3 18.51 -8.67 6.11
C LEU A 3 19.71 -8.20 5.28
N SER A 4 19.84 -8.76 4.07
CA SER A 4 20.77 -8.19 3.09
C SER A 4 20.34 -6.76 2.74
N PRO A 5 21.25 -5.88 2.29
CA PRO A 5 20.88 -4.53 1.85
C PRO A 5 19.79 -4.52 0.76
N THR A 6 19.83 -5.49 -0.15
CA THR A 6 18.85 -5.67 -1.22
C THR A 6 17.47 -6.05 -0.67
N ASP A 7 17.41 -7.01 0.25
CA ASP A 7 16.15 -7.40 0.91
C ASP A 7 15.59 -6.27 1.78
N ALA A 8 16.46 -5.53 2.46
CA ALA A 8 16.06 -4.39 3.28
C ALA A 8 15.47 -3.26 2.42
N ALA A 9 16.05 -2.98 1.24
CA ALA A 9 15.51 -2.02 0.29
C ALA A 9 14.14 -2.47 -0.26
N ALA A 10 14.00 -3.75 -0.61
CA ALA A 10 12.72 -4.30 -1.06
C ALA A 10 11.65 -4.25 0.04
N VAL A 11 12.00 -4.55 1.31
CA VAL A 11 11.08 -4.41 2.45
C VAL A 11 10.70 -2.94 2.65
N ALA A 12 11.67 -2.01 2.63
CA ALA A 12 11.39 -0.58 2.74
C ALA A 12 10.44 -0.09 1.64
N ALA A 13 10.58 -0.61 0.42
CA ALA A 13 9.68 -0.32 -0.69
C ALA A 13 8.22 -0.67 -0.39
N HIS A 14 8.01 -1.86 0.18
CA HIS A 14 6.67 -2.36 0.48
C HIS A 14 6.03 -1.52 1.58
N TYR A 15 6.76 -1.22 2.65
CA TYR A 15 6.27 -0.49 3.82
C TYR A 15 6.25 1.03 3.66
N GLY A 16 6.89 1.56 2.62
CA GLY A 16 6.74 2.96 2.22
C GLY A 16 5.50 3.20 1.35
N SER A 17 4.81 2.15 0.91
CA SER A 17 3.68 2.19 -0.01
C SER A 17 2.39 1.73 0.67
N ILE A 18 1.26 1.83 -0.02
CA ILE A 18 -0.07 1.60 0.54
C ILE A 18 -0.65 0.23 0.12
N SER A 19 -1.76 -0.13 0.76
CA SER A 19 -2.60 -1.25 0.34
C SER A 19 -4.00 -0.78 -0.04
N ILE A 20 -4.36 -0.91 -1.32
CA ILE A 20 -5.72 -0.63 -1.78
C ILE A 20 -6.77 -1.54 -1.13
N VAL A 21 -6.40 -2.78 -0.81
CA VAL A 21 -7.30 -3.73 -0.14
C VAL A 21 -7.58 -3.29 1.29
N THR A 22 -6.54 -2.92 2.04
CA THR A 22 -6.69 -2.46 3.42
C THR A 22 -7.48 -1.15 3.44
N PHE A 23 -7.24 -0.27 2.47
CA PHE A 23 -8.05 0.93 2.26
C PHE A 23 -9.53 0.62 2.00
N VAL A 24 -9.85 -0.25 1.03
CA VAL A 24 -11.25 -0.61 0.72
C VAL A 24 -11.95 -1.30 1.89
N THR A 25 -11.21 -2.09 2.67
CA THR A 25 -11.75 -2.72 3.86
C THR A 25 -12.04 -1.66 4.93
N ALA A 26 -11.13 -0.71 5.14
CA ALA A 26 -11.34 0.39 6.08
C ALA A 26 -12.51 1.29 5.67
N THR A 27 -12.65 1.65 4.39
CA THR A 27 -13.81 2.43 3.90
C THR A 27 -15.11 1.68 4.15
N SER A 28 -15.12 0.36 3.96
CA SER A 28 -16.30 -0.48 4.24
C SER A 28 -16.63 -0.54 5.73
N VAL A 29 -15.61 -0.62 6.61
CA VAL A 29 -15.79 -0.59 8.07
C VAL A 29 -16.31 0.76 8.55
N LEU A 30 -15.78 1.86 8.01
CA LEU A 30 -16.25 3.21 8.32
C LEU A 30 -17.71 3.40 7.88
N ALA A 31 -18.04 3.02 6.64
CA ALA A 31 -19.40 3.08 6.12
C ALA A 31 -20.37 2.24 6.96
N GLY A 32 -19.97 1.01 7.35
CA GLY A 32 -20.76 0.16 8.22
C GLY A 32 -20.98 0.71 9.64
N ARG A 33 -20.16 1.68 10.07
CA ARG A 33 -20.29 2.40 11.35
C ARG A 33 -20.93 3.79 11.20
N GLY A 34 -21.34 4.18 9.99
CA GLY A 34 -21.87 5.51 9.72
C GLY A 34 -20.85 6.64 9.91
N ILE A 35 -19.56 6.34 9.74
CA ILE A 35 -18.48 7.34 9.83
C ILE A 35 -18.13 7.78 8.40
N ASP A 36 -18.45 9.04 8.08
CA ASP A 36 -18.11 9.61 6.78
C ASP A 36 -16.61 9.90 6.67
N SER A 37 -16.13 9.85 5.43
CA SER A 37 -14.74 10.16 5.06
C SER A 37 -14.71 10.85 3.70
N GLU A 38 -13.61 11.51 3.37
CA GLU A 38 -13.54 12.28 2.13
C GLU A 38 -13.45 11.35 0.91
N GLY A 39 -14.35 11.55 -0.06
CA GLY A 39 -14.38 10.76 -1.28
C GLY A 39 -13.10 10.84 -2.12
N TYR A 40 -12.27 11.87 -1.92
CA TYR A 40 -10.98 12.00 -2.59
C TYR A 40 -9.88 11.12 -1.98
N MET A 41 -10.10 10.44 -0.84
CA MET A 41 -9.08 9.61 -0.21
C MET A 41 -8.61 8.45 -1.09
N VAL A 42 -9.43 8.01 -2.05
CA VAL A 42 -9.00 7.04 -3.07
C VAL A 42 -7.91 7.61 -3.98
N ALA A 43 -7.98 8.91 -4.31
CA ALA A 43 -6.94 9.58 -5.07
C ALA A 43 -5.68 9.79 -4.23
N VAL A 44 -5.82 10.07 -2.93
CA VAL A 44 -4.69 10.14 -1.98
C VAL A 44 -3.97 8.80 -1.92
N ALA A 45 -4.69 7.69 -1.76
CA ALA A 45 -4.12 6.35 -1.77
C ALA A 45 -3.27 6.12 -3.02
N ALA A 46 -3.82 6.47 -4.17
CA ALA A 46 -3.14 6.27 -5.44
C ALA A 46 -1.91 7.17 -5.59
N ALA A 47 -2.00 8.44 -5.15
CA ALA A 47 -0.87 9.37 -5.15
C ALA A 47 0.27 8.92 -4.24
N MET A 48 -0.02 8.19 -3.16
CA MET A 48 0.99 7.66 -2.24
C MET A 48 1.80 6.49 -2.83
N GLU A 49 1.34 5.84 -3.90
CA GLU A 49 2.08 4.71 -4.51
C GLU A 49 3.36 5.18 -5.24
N ALA A 50 3.30 6.27 -5.99
CA ALA A 50 4.42 6.73 -6.82
C ALA A 50 5.66 7.15 -6.00
N PRO A 51 5.54 7.99 -4.94
CA PRO A 51 6.69 8.35 -4.10
C PRO A 51 7.35 7.15 -3.43
N ALA A 52 6.56 6.15 -3.06
CA ALA A 52 7.06 4.92 -2.43
C ALA A 52 7.93 4.11 -3.39
N ILE A 53 7.45 3.90 -4.62
CA ILE A 53 8.19 3.18 -5.66
C ILE A 53 9.47 3.95 -6.01
N ILE A 54 9.40 5.27 -6.19
CA ILE A 54 10.58 6.11 -6.48
C ILE A 54 11.61 6.01 -5.36
N SER A 55 11.17 6.15 -4.10
CA SER A 55 12.06 6.09 -2.93
C SER A 55 12.73 4.71 -2.81
N ALA A 56 12.01 3.64 -3.10
CA ALA A 56 12.54 2.28 -3.12
C ALA A 56 13.64 2.10 -4.16
N LEU A 57 13.38 2.52 -5.41
CA LEU A 57 14.34 2.43 -6.51
C LEU A 57 15.59 3.27 -6.21
N TYR A 58 15.39 4.46 -5.62
CA TYR A 58 16.50 5.30 -5.19
C TYR A 58 17.36 4.62 -4.12
N LEU A 59 16.75 4.05 -3.07
CA LEU A 59 17.48 3.33 -2.01
C LEU A 59 18.21 2.09 -2.55
N ALA A 60 17.59 1.35 -3.46
CA ALA A 60 18.17 0.20 -4.15
C ALA A 60 19.43 0.57 -4.94
N SER A 61 19.36 1.66 -5.73
CA SER A 61 20.50 2.14 -6.55
C SER A 61 21.73 2.51 -5.72
N ARG A 62 21.55 2.90 -4.45
CA ARG A 62 22.64 3.27 -3.54
C ARG A 62 23.31 2.07 -2.85
N SER A 63 22.61 0.96 -2.64
CA SER A 63 23.14 -0.19 -1.87
C SER A 63 23.89 -1.21 -2.73
N GLY A 64 23.62 -1.25 -4.04
CA GLY A 64 24.14 -2.28 -4.96
C GLY A 64 25.49 -1.98 -5.64
N GLY A 65 26.15 -0.84 -5.40
CA GLY A 65 27.41 -0.48 -6.06
C GLY A 65 27.30 -0.18 -7.57
N ARG A 66 26.24 -0.66 -8.25
CA ARG A 66 25.68 -0.04 -9.44
C ARG A 66 24.78 1.10 -9.01
N ALA A 67 25.41 2.23 -8.72
CA ALA A 67 24.78 3.50 -9.02
C ALA A 67 24.66 3.58 -10.55
N GLU A 68 23.75 2.82 -11.16
CA GLU A 68 23.14 3.37 -12.34
C GLU A 68 22.53 4.67 -11.84
N LYS A 69 23.07 5.77 -12.38
CA LYS A 69 22.49 7.09 -12.21
C LYS A 69 20.99 6.93 -12.42
N MET A 70 20.21 7.72 -11.71
CA MET A 70 18.78 7.86 -11.95
C MET A 70 18.62 8.41 -13.37
N ASP A 71 18.75 7.52 -14.35
CA ASP A 71 19.02 7.86 -15.74
C ASP A 71 17.69 8.27 -16.36
N ALA A 72 17.77 9.01 -17.47
CA ALA A 72 16.56 9.44 -18.17
C ALA A 72 15.63 8.26 -18.53
N ASP A 73 16.19 7.06 -18.65
CA ASP A 73 15.47 5.83 -18.96
C ASP A 73 14.74 5.27 -17.73
N LEU A 74 15.33 5.30 -16.53
CA LEU A 74 14.63 4.91 -15.29
C LEU A 74 13.48 5.87 -14.97
N TRP A 75 13.68 7.18 -15.17
CA TRP A 75 12.60 8.16 -15.04
C TRP A 75 11.47 7.94 -16.05
N ARG A 76 11.81 7.62 -17.30
CA ARG A 76 10.81 7.24 -18.31
C ARG A 76 10.08 5.96 -17.92
N GLU A 77 10.78 4.96 -17.40
CA GLU A 77 10.18 3.69 -17.00
C GLU A 77 9.24 3.84 -15.80
N ILE A 78 9.57 4.71 -14.84
CA ILE A 78 8.69 5.06 -13.71
C ILE A 78 7.46 5.83 -14.21
N LEU A 79 7.65 6.89 -15.01
CA LEU A 79 6.54 7.74 -15.47
C LEU A 79 5.62 7.03 -16.48
N LEU A 80 6.17 6.14 -17.30
CA LEU A 80 5.44 5.33 -18.28
C LEU A 80 4.99 3.98 -17.72
N ASN A 81 5.14 3.76 -16.40
CA ASN A 81 4.60 2.58 -15.75
C ASN A 81 3.09 2.51 -15.97
N GLY A 82 2.59 1.38 -16.46
CA GLY A 82 1.18 1.21 -16.80
C GLY A 82 0.22 1.58 -15.65
N SER A 83 0.57 1.29 -14.40
CA SER A 83 -0.25 1.65 -13.24
C SER A 83 -0.31 3.16 -13.01
N ILE A 84 0.82 3.86 -13.15
CA ILE A 84 0.89 5.33 -12.98
C ILE A 84 0.16 6.03 -14.13
N VAL A 85 0.37 5.58 -15.36
CA VAL A 85 -0.31 6.13 -16.54
C VAL A 85 -1.83 5.94 -16.44
N LEU A 86 -2.28 4.74 -16.05
CA LEU A 86 -3.71 4.48 -15.84
C LEU A 86 -4.28 5.30 -14.69
N LEU A 87 -3.53 5.48 -13.61
CA LEU A 87 -3.97 6.30 -12.48
C LEU A 87 -4.12 7.78 -12.86
N VAL A 88 -3.05 8.39 -13.38
CA VAL A 88 -3.06 9.80 -13.78
C VAL A 88 -4.06 10.02 -14.91
N GLY A 89 -4.10 9.12 -15.89
CA GLY A 89 -5.05 9.16 -17.00
C GLY A 89 -6.50 9.06 -16.54
N SER A 90 -6.84 8.11 -15.66
CA SER A 90 -8.19 7.97 -15.12
C SER A 90 -8.61 9.16 -14.27
N PHE A 91 -7.68 9.78 -13.53
CA PHE A 91 -7.95 11.01 -12.78
C PHE A 91 -8.26 12.19 -13.72
N LEU A 92 -7.44 12.38 -14.76
CA LEU A 92 -7.68 13.42 -15.78
C LEU A 92 -9.00 13.22 -16.53
N ILE A 93 -9.29 11.98 -16.92
CA ILE A 93 -10.58 11.63 -17.54
C ILE A 93 -11.71 11.94 -16.56
N GLY A 94 -11.60 11.52 -15.31
CA GLY A 94 -12.59 11.78 -14.25
C GLY A 94 -12.84 13.27 -14.03
N LEU A 95 -11.80 14.11 -14.06
CA LEU A 95 -11.91 15.57 -13.97
C LEU A 95 -12.71 16.17 -15.13
N VAL A 96 -12.52 15.64 -16.35
CA VAL A 96 -13.21 16.13 -17.54
C VAL A 96 -14.64 15.59 -17.63
N THR A 97 -14.86 14.32 -17.30
CA THR A 97 -16.15 13.64 -17.54
C THR A 97 -17.09 13.69 -16.34
N GLY A 98 -16.57 13.84 -15.12
CA GLY A 98 -17.35 13.86 -13.88
C GLY A 98 -18.25 12.65 -13.67
N GLN A 99 -19.33 12.87 -12.90
CA GLN A 99 -20.36 11.85 -12.60
C GLN A 99 -21.02 11.24 -13.85
N PRO A 100 -21.35 12.00 -14.92
CA PRO A 100 -21.91 11.42 -16.13
C PRO A 100 -20.97 10.39 -16.80
N GLY A 101 -19.65 10.63 -16.75
CA GLY A 101 -18.66 9.67 -17.22
C GLY A 101 -18.64 8.39 -16.39
N MET A 102 -18.64 8.53 -15.06
CA MET A 102 -18.64 7.40 -14.13
C MET A 102 -19.87 6.51 -14.32
N ALA A 103 -21.07 7.10 -14.42
CA ALA A 103 -22.32 6.35 -14.62
C ALA A 103 -22.31 5.48 -15.89
N ARG A 104 -21.57 5.89 -16.93
CA ARG A 104 -21.44 5.11 -18.19
C ARG A 104 -20.55 3.88 -18.04
N ILE A 105 -19.59 3.89 -17.11
CA ILE A 105 -18.61 2.81 -16.92
C ILE A 105 -18.85 2.01 -15.62
N GLU A 106 -19.82 2.42 -14.79
CA GLU A 106 -20.09 1.85 -13.47
C GLU A 106 -20.28 0.32 -13.51
N ALA A 107 -21.06 -0.18 -14.47
CA ALA A 107 -21.32 -1.61 -14.65
C ALA A 107 -20.04 -2.41 -14.99
N PHE A 108 -19.01 -1.77 -15.53
CA PHE A 108 -17.75 -2.40 -15.89
C PHE A 108 -16.67 -2.22 -14.80
N ILE A 109 -16.66 -1.09 -14.09
CA ILE A 109 -15.62 -0.77 -13.11
C ILE A 109 -16.08 -1.05 -11.67
N VAL A 110 -17.23 -0.52 -11.27
CA VAL A 110 -17.68 -0.50 -9.86
C VAL A 110 -18.40 -1.80 -9.52
N ALA A 111 -19.37 -2.21 -10.33
CA ALA A 111 -20.19 -3.39 -10.06
C ALA A 111 -19.37 -4.69 -9.86
N PRO A 112 -18.38 -5.03 -10.71
CA PRO A 112 -17.59 -6.25 -10.52
C PRO A 112 -16.45 -6.10 -9.51
N PHE A 113 -16.14 -4.88 -9.04
CA PHE A 113 -14.94 -4.60 -8.24
C PHE A 113 -14.82 -5.50 -7.02
N GLN A 114 -15.90 -5.66 -6.25
CA GLN A 114 -15.90 -6.49 -5.05
C GLN A 114 -15.67 -7.98 -5.36
N GLY A 115 -16.25 -8.47 -6.46
CA GLY A 115 -16.06 -9.85 -6.90
C GLY A 115 -14.62 -10.12 -7.32
N VAL A 116 -14.04 -9.22 -8.12
CA VAL A 116 -12.63 -9.30 -8.53
C VAL A 116 -11.68 -9.18 -7.33
N LEU A 117 -11.97 -8.25 -6.40
CA LEU A 117 -11.21 -8.08 -5.18
C LEU A 117 -11.22 -9.34 -4.31
N CYS A 118 -12.38 -10.02 -4.19
CA CYS A 118 -12.49 -11.28 -3.45
C CYS A 118 -11.58 -12.37 -4.04
N LEU A 119 -11.62 -12.56 -5.37
CA LEU A 119 -10.75 -13.51 -6.06
C LEU A 119 -9.27 -13.15 -5.91
N PHE A 120 -8.94 -11.86 -6.01
CA PHE A 120 -7.58 -11.37 -5.79
C PHE A 120 -7.09 -11.66 -4.37
N LEU A 121 -7.92 -11.43 -3.36
CA LEU A 121 -7.57 -11.72 -1.96
C LEU A 121 -7.38 -13.21 -1.70
N LEU A 122 -8.20 -14.04 -2.34
CA LEU A 122 -8.04 -15.49 -2.26
C LEU A 122 -6.69 -15.92 -2.85
N ASP A 123 -6.33 -15.46 -4.05
CA ASP A 123 -5.05 -15.79 -4.68
C ASP A 123 -3.85 -15.29 -3.85
N MET A 124 -3.90 -14.04 -3.40
CA MET A 124 -2.84 -13.47 -2.55
C MET A 124 -2.73 -14.20 -1.20
N GLY A 125 -3.85 -14.64 -0.63
CA GLY A 125 -3.88 -15.50 0.56
C GLY A 125 -3.20 -16.86 0.33
N LEU A 126 -3.43 -17.48 -0.84
CA LEU A 126 -2.76 -18.72 -1.24
C LEU A 126 -1.26 -18.53 -1.47
N VAL A 127 -0.85 -17.41 -2.10
CA VAL A 127 0.57 -17.04 -2.25
C VAL A 127 1.23 -16.82 -0.89
N ALA A 128 0.58 -16.09 0.01
CA ALA A 128 1.07 -15.86 1.37
C ALA A 128 1.22 -17.17 2.15
N GLY A 129 0.21 -18.05 2.11
CA GLY A 129 0.25 -19.36 2.76
C GLY A 129 1.38 -20.26 2.24
N ARG A 130 1.64 -20.25 0.93
CA ARG A 130 2.79 -20.94 0.33
C ARG A 130 4.11 -20.29 0.76
N GLY A 131 4.18 -18.96 0.75
CA GLY A 131 5.34 -18.18 1.19
C GLY A 131 5.72 -18.46 2.63
N MET A 132 4.76 -18.50 3.55
CA MET A 132 4.96 -18.85 4.96
C MET A 132 5.55 -20.26 5.15
N ARG A 133 5.15 -21.22 4.30
CA ARG A 133 5.67 -22.58 4.34
C ARG A 133 7.12 -22.66 3.83
N GLY A 134 7.49 -21.82 2.86
CA GLY A 134 8.85 -21.68 2.32
C GLY A 134 9.78 -20.76 3.13
N ALA A 135 9.22 -19.86 3.95
CA ALA A 135 9.98 -18.87 4.73
C ALA A 135 10.53 -19.41 6.07
N LYS A 136 10.42 -20.73 6.32
CA LYS A 136 11.04 -21.40 7.48
C LYS A 136 12.55 -21.18 7.45
N GLY A 137 13.04 -20.25 8.26
CA GLY A 137 14.46 -19.86 8.37
C GLY A 137 14.76 -18.40 8.03
N VAL A 138 13.87 -17.71 7.31
CA VAL A 138 14.07 -16.32 6.85
C VAL A 138 13.33 -15.31 7.75
N MET A 139 12.18 -15.71 8.30
CA MET A 139 11.39 -14.92 9.24
C MET A 139 12.02 -14.91 10.64
N THR A 140 13.07 -14.12 10.82
CA THR A 140 13.69 -13.92 12.14
C THR A 140 12.77 -13.10 13.06
N PRO A 141 12.87 -13.22 14.40
CA PRO A 141 12.07 -12.44 15.34
C PRO A 141 12.12 -10.94 15.09
N GLY A 142 13.28 -10.41 14.70
CA GLY A 142 13.42 -8.98 14.38
C GLY A 142 12.68 -8.54 13.12
N VAL A 143 12.52 -9.44 12.13
CA VAL A 143 11.77 -9.15 10.90
C VAL A 143 10.27 -9.18 11.19
N LEU A 144 9.81 -10.16 11.98
CA LEU A 144 8.42 -10.20 12.44
C LEU A 144 8.05 -8.98 13.30
N ALA A 145 8.93 -8.59 14.23
CA ALA A 145 8.76 -7.39 15.04
C ALA A 145 8.65 -6.14 14.15
N PHE A 146 9.50 -6.02 13.14
CA PHE A 146 9.39 -4.92 12.17
C PHE A 146 8.02 -4.90 11.47
N GLY A 147 7.53 -6.05 11.00
CA GLY A 147 6.24 -6.10 10.31
C GLY A 147 5.01 -5.79 11.18
N LEU A 148 5.16 -5.84 12.50
CA LEU A 148 4.11 -5.45 13.45
C LEU A 148 4.26 -4.01 13.94
N VAL A 149 5.50 -3.54 14.15
CA VAL A 149 5.78 -2.21 14.69
C VAL A 149 5.74 -1.13 13.62
N MET A 150 6.27 -1.40 12.42
CA MET A 150 6.32 -0.41 11.34
C MET A 150 4.94 0.11 10.93
N PRO A 151 3.87 -0.72 10.82
CA PRO A 151 2.51 -0.25 10.62
C PRO A 151 2.03 0.76 11.67
N VAL A 152 2.38 0.53 12.94
CA VAL A 152 2.00 1.43 14.05
C VAL A 152 2.72 2.76 13.94
N VAL A 153 4.01 2.73 13.58
CA VAL A 153 4.80 3.95 13.33
C VAL A 153 4.21 4.72 12.14
N GLY A 154 3.92 4.05 11.04
CA GLY A 154 3.29 4.64 9.86
C GLY A 154 1.93 5.26 10.19
N ALA A 155 1.07 4.54 10.93
CA ALA A 155 -0.22 5.05 11.37
C ALA A 155 -0.10 6.28 12.28
N ALA A 156 0.92 6.35 13.14
CA ALA A 156 1.16 7.55 13.95
C ALA A 156 1.50 8.77 13.09
N PHE A 157 2.30 8.59 12.03
CA PHE A 157 2.54 9.67 11.05
C PHE A 157 1.27 10.01 10.27
N GLY A 158 0.47 9.01 9.89
CA GLY A 158 -0.82 9.22 9.22
C GLY A 158 -1.81 10.00 10.09
N LEU A 159 -1.84 9.74 11.41
CA LEU A 159 -2.63 10.48 12.38
C LEU A 159 -2.19 11.95 12.43
N ALA A 160 -0.89 12.18 12.64
CA ALA A 160 -0.34 13.53 12.72
C ALA A 160 -0.61 14.32 11.43
N ALA A 161 -0.40 13.71 10.26
CA ALA A 161 -0.68 14.33 8.97
C ALA A 161 -2.17 14.60 8.76
N GLY A 162 -3.04 13.63 9.05
CA GLY A 162 -4.49 13.78 8.89
C GLY A 162 -5.05 14.89 9.78
N MET A 163 -4.58 14.97 11.02
CA MET A 163 -4.95 16.05 11.95
C MET A 163 -4.44 17.41 11.48
N ALA A 164 -3.17 17.49 11.05
CA ALA A 164 -2.58 18.74 10.57
C ALA A 164 -3.28 19.28 9.32
N LEU A 165 -3.83 18.38 8.49
CA LEU A 165 -4.61 18.72 7.30
C LEU A 165 -6.09 19.02 7.60
N GLY A 166 -6.54 18.85 8.84
CA GLY A 166 -7.93 19.07 9.24
C GLY A 166 -8.92 18.10 8.59
N LEU A 167 -8.50 16.84 8.36
CA LEU A 167 -9.40 15.80 7.83
C LEU A 167 -10.49 15.46 8.85
N SER A 168 -11.63 14.97 8.35
CA SER A 168 -12.68 14.38 9.18
C SER A 168 -12.16 13.16 9.95
N THR A 169 -12.91 12.70 10.95
CA THR A 169 -12.59 11.48 11.71
C THR A 169 -12.39 10.26 10.82
N GLY A 170 -13.24 10.06 9.80
CA GLY A 170 -13.05 9.00 8.83
C GLY A 170 -11.83 9.24 7.93
N GLY A 171 -11.59 10.48 7.51
CA GLY A 171 -10.40 10.87 6.77
C GLY A 171 -9.09 10.58 7.49
N VAL A 172 -9.00 10.96 8.77
CA VAL A 172 -7.86 10.65 9.65
C VAL A 172 -7.68 9.14 9.76
N ALA A 173 -8.75 8.38 10.01
CA ALA A 173 -8.67 6.93 10.09
C ALA A 173 -8.16 6.31 8.78
N LEU A 174 -8.63 6.79 7.62
CA LEU A 174 -8.14 6.33 6.31
C LEU A 174 -6.69 6.71 6.07
N MET A 175 -6.26 7.91 6.48
CA MET A 175 -4.86 8.34 6.36
C MET A 175 -3.94 7.49 7.22
N MET A 176 -4.34 7.15 8.44
CA MET A 176 -3.64 6.20 9.32
C MET A 176 -3.55 4.81 8.68
N VAL A 177 -4.63 4.33 8.08
CA VAL A 177 -4.65 3.03 7.37
C VAL A 177 -3.68 3.04 6.20
N LEU A 178 -3.70 4.08 5.37
CA LEU A 178 -2.81 4.19 4.21
C LEU A 178 -1.35 4.22 4.66
N ALA A 179 -1.01 5.08 5.63
CA ALA A 179 0.35 5.23 6.13
C ALA A 179 0.85 4.00 6.92
N GLY A 180 -0.04 3.27 7.59
CA GLY A 180 0.25 2.04 8.32
C GLY A 180 0.15 0.76 7.48
N SER A 181 0.01 0.86 6.16
CA SER A 181 -0.10 -0.30 5.27
C SER A 181 1.24 -0.72 4.66
N ALA A 182 1.19 -1.81 3.91
CA ALA A 182 2.29 -2.23 3.05
C ALA A 182 1.74 -2.66 1.69
N SER A 183 2.43 -2.33 0.61
CA SER A 183 2.03 -2.75 -0.74
C SER A 183 2.40 -4.19 -1.01
N TYR A 184 1.56 -4.85 -1.80
CA TYR A 184 1.79 -6.22 -2.29
C TYR A 184 1.22 -6.41 -3.69
N ILE A 185 0.88 -5.32 -4.39
CA ILE A 185 0.40 -5.36 -5.78
C ILE A 185 1.43 -4.71 -6.69
N ALA A 186 1.53 -3.38 -6.62
CA ALA A 186 2.42 -2.60 -7.48
C ALA A 186 3.90 -2.80 -7.14
N VAL A 187 4.24 -2.78 -5.84
CA VAL A 187 5.64 -2.83 -5.42
C VAL A 187 6.31 -4.18 -5.74
N PRO A 188 5.70 -5.37 -5.51
CA PRO A 188 6.32 -6.62 -5.95
C PRO A 188 6.64 -6.67 -7.44
N ALA A 189 5.78 -6.11 -8.29
CA ALA A 189 6.01 -6.06 -9.73
C ALA A 189 7.23 -5.16 -10.06
N ALA A 190 7.29 -3.96 -9.45
CA ALA A 190 8.43 -3.06 -9.61
C ALA A 190 9.74 -3.66 -9.08
N MET A 191 9.71 -4.33 -7.92
CA MET A 191 10.90 -4.94 -7.32
C MET A 191 11.43 -6.12 -8.12
N ARG A 192 10.58 -6.89 -8.81
CA ARG A 192 11.04 -7.97 -9.70
C ARG A 192 11.90 -7.47 -10.86
N VAL A 193 11.64 -6.25 -11.33
CA VAL A 193 12.39 -5.61 -12.41
C VAL A 193 13.65 -4.94 -11.87
N ALA A 194 13.49 -4.14 -10.81
CA ALA A 194 14.56 -3.28 -10.31
C ALA A 194 15.52 -3.96 -9.32
N LEU A 195 15.05 -4.98 -8.59
CA LEU A 195 15.80 -5.74 -7.60
C LEU A 195 15.56 -7.25 -7.80
N PRO A 196 15.96 -7.83 -8.95
CA PRO A 196 15.68 -9.23 -9.27
C PRO A 196 16.31 -10.21 -8.27
N ASP A 197 17.39 -9.79 -7.60
CA ASP A 197 18.11 -10.57 -6.58
C ASP A 197 17.47 -10.50 -5.18
N ALA A 198 16.48 -9.62 -4.96
CA ALA A 198 15.77 -9.55 -3.68
C ALA A 198 14.92 -10.80 -3.48
N ASN A 199 14.96 -11.40 -2.30
CA ASN A 199 14.22 -12.61 -2.01
C ASN A 199 12.72 -12.32 -1.82
N PRO A 200 11.84 -12.76 -2.74
CA PRO A 200 10.40 -12.50 -2.64
C PRO A 200 9.76 -13.11 -1.41
N SER A 201 10.35 -14.16 -0.87
CA SER A 201 9.86 -14.85 0.32
C SER A 201 9.99 -13.97 1.57
N VAL A 202 10.90 -13.00 1.60
CA VAL A 202 11.02 -12.05 2.72
C VAL A 202 9.87 -11.05 2.67
N TYR A 203 9.82 -10.22 1.63
CA TYR A 203 8.95 -9.07 1.59
C TYR A 203 7.47 -9.46 1.40
N LEU A 204 7.17 -10.49 0.60
CA LEU A 204 5.78 -10.95 0.40
C LEU A 204 5.24 -11.64 1.65
N THR A 205 6.01 -12.51 2.29
CA THR A 205 5.57 -13.18 3.52
C THR A 205 5.36 -12.16 4.64
N LEU A 206 6.23 -11.16 4.72
CA LEU A 206 6.13 -10.15 5.75
C LEU A 206 4.93 -9.22 5.52
N SER A 207 4.71 -8.73 4.29
CA SER A 207 3.57 -7.85 3.99
C SER A 207 2.24 -8.60 4.03
N LEU A 208 2.12 -9.76 3.35
CA LEU A 208 0.86 -10.51 3.25
C LEU A 208 0.60 -11.46 4.43
N GLY A 209 1.63 -12.07 5.00
CA GLY A 209 1.49 -13.08 6.05
C GLY A 209 1.48 -12.50 7.47
N VAL A 210 2.00 -11.29 7.67
CA VAL A 210 2.11 -10.66 8.99
C VAL A 210 1.32 -9.35 9.03
N THR A 211 1.73 -8.36 8.24
CA THR A 211 1.17 -7.00 8.33
C THR A 211 -0.25 -6.91 7.84
N PHE A 212 -0.59 -7.59 6.75
CA PHE A 212 -1.95 -7.55 6.22
C PHE A 212 -2.98 -8.12 7.21
N PRO A 213 -2.81 -9.33 7.78
CA PRO A 213 -3.68 -9.82 8.86
C PRO A 213 -3.71 -8.91 10.07
N PHE A 214 -2.56 -8.38 10.51
CA PHE A 214 -2.48 -7.43 11.61
C PHE A 214 -3.34 -6.19 11.33
N ASN A 215 -3.21 -5.59 10.14
CA ASN A 215 -3.96 -4.41 9.76
C ASN A 215 -5.46 -4.68 9.68
N LEU A 216 -5.88 -5.83 9.17
CA LEU A 216 -7.31 -6.15 9.10
C LEU A 216 -7.92 -6.40 10.49
N VAL A 217 -7.25 -7.20 11.32
CA VAL A 217 -7.81 -7.67 12.60
C VAL A 217 -7.67 -6.61 13.70
N ILE A 218 -6.52 -5.93 13.75
CA ILE A 218 -6.16 -5.01 14.83
C ILE A 218 -6.08 -3.58 14.32
N GLY A 219 -5.33 -3.36 13.23
CA GLY A 219 -5.03 -2.02 12.73
C GLY A 219 -6.28 -1.20 12.43
N ILE A 220 -7.15 -1.65 11.53
CA ILE A 220 -8.36 -0.90 11.14
C ILE A 220 -9.24 -0.57 12.36
N PRO A 221 -9.65 -1.54 13.21
CA PRO A 221 -10.42 -1.20 14.42
C PRO A 221 -9.70 -0.20 15.34
N ALA A 222 -8.38 -0.35 15.53
CA ALA A 222 -7.59 0.51 16.39
C ALA A 222 -7.45 1.94 15.84
N TRP A 223 -7.15 2.09 14.55
CA TRP A 223 -7.00 3.40 13.89
C TRP A 223 -8.32 4.16 13.87
N VAL A 224 -9.44 3.48 13.64
CA VAL A 224 -10.77 4.09 13.75
C VAL A 224 -11.01 4.57 15.19
N ALA A 225 -10.73 3.73 16.20
CA ALA A 225 -10.93 4.09 17.60
C ALA A 225 -10.04 5.28 18.02
N VAL A 226 -8.77 5.31 17.59
CA VAL A 226 -7.86 6.43 17.85
C VAL A 226 -8.33 7.70 17.15
N ALA A 227 -8.72 7.62 15.87
CA ALA A 227 -9.23 8.78 15.14
C ALA A 227 -10.49 9.36 15.81
N GLN A 228 -11.40 8.51 16.29
CA GLN A 228 -12.58 8.96 17.04
C GLN A 228 -12.20 9.62 18.38
N ALA A 229 -11.29 8.99 19.15
CA ALA A 229 -10.87 9.53 20.44
C ALA A 229 -10.20 10.90 20.35
N VAL A 230 -9.53 11.19 19.22
CA VAL A 230 -8.83 12.46 19.00
C VAL A 230 -9.67 13.47 18.21
N GLY A 231 -10.58 13.01 17.35
CA GLY A 231 -11.46 13.83 16.53
C GLY A 231 -12.70 14.39 17.26
N GLY A 232 -13.10 13.78 18.38
CA GLY A 232 -14.30 14.14 19.14
C GLY A 232 -15.49 13.24 18.85
#